data_AF-X0TXG6-F1
#
_entry.id   AF-X0TXG6-F1
#
_cell.length_a   1.000
_cell.length_b   1.000
_cell.length_c   1.000
_cell.angle_alpha   90.00
_cell.angle_beta   90.00
_cell.angle_gamma   90.00
#
_symmetry.space_group_name_H-M   'P 1'
#
loop_
_entity.id
_entity.type
_entity.pdbx_description
1 polymer ?
#
loop_
_entity_poly.entity_id
_entity_poly.type
_entity_poly.pdbx_seq_one_letter_code
_entity_poly.pdbx_strand_id
1 'polypeptide(L)'
;MSDNDRTPEELPAEPEDKPLSIAEEIATEVDADDMEVRERYDLLKQNDTKIAELQKLSMAELIELARSEKVAEIAGDKKHDLIFKILKERVKLNGLMFGEGTLEILPDGFGFLRSPDYHYLACPDDIYVSPSQIRRFGLRNGMSVAGQIRPPKESERYFALLRIEAINGDDPARLSSNVFFDDLTPLHPDRRIQLETTSEELSTRIVDLIVPIGFGQRGLIVSPPRAGKTILMQKMAKAVLANYPEAFVFMLLIDERPEEVTDMERQVQGRRV
;
A
#
# COMPACT_ATOMS: atom_id res chain seq x y z
N MET A 1 52.18 -7.53 53.48
CA MET A 1 50.82 -7.60 54.06
C MET A 1 50.27 -6.19 53.89
N SER A 2 49.34 -5.89 52.99
CA SER A 2 48.18 -6.65 52.55
C SER A 2 47.69 -6.14 51.19
N ASP A 3 47.19 -7.09 50.43
CA ASP A 3 46.41 -7.05 49.19
C ASP A 3 45.58 -5.79 48.96
N ASN A 4 45.63 -5.28 47.74
CA ASN A 4 44.63 -4.37 47.19
C ASN A 4 44.20 -4.92 45.83
N ASP A 5 43.54 -6.08 45.88
CA ASP A 5 42.80 -6.65 44.76
C ASP A 5 41.33 -6.21 44.94
N ARG A 6 40.89 -5.24 44.13
CA ARG A 6 39.49 -4.81 44.07
C ARG A 6 38.86 -5.42 42.83
N THR A 7 38.21 -6.55 43.00
CA THR A 7 37.25 -7.12 42.05
C THR A 7 36.11 -6.12 41.77
N PRO A 8 35.61 -6.02 40.53
CA PRO A 8 34.40 -5.24 40.25
C PRO A 8 33.19 -5.87 40.93
N GLU A 9 32.37 -5.07 41.62
CA GLU A 9 31.07 -5.49 42.13
C GLU A 9 30.18 -5.93 40.95
N GLU A 10 29.86 -7.22 40.89
CA GLU A 10 28.84 -7.77 40.01
C GLU A 10 27.46 -7.25 40.46
N LEU A 11 26.78 -6.53 39.57
CA LEU A 11 25.37 -6.16 39.72
C LEU A 11 24.53 -7.45 39.80
N PRO A 12 23.50 -7.53 40.66
CA PRO A 12 22.70 -8.74 40.80
C PRO A 12 21.96 -9.02 39.49
N ALA A 13 22.09 -10.25 38.98
CA ALA A 13 21.33 -10.75 37.84
C ALA A 13 19.82 -10.64 38.11
N GLU A 14 19.09 -9.98 37.22
CA GLU A 14 17.62 -10.00 37.26
C GLU A 14 17.13 -11.44 37.00
N PRO A 15 16.05 -11.88 37.67
CA PRO A 15 15.54 -13.24 37.50
C PRO A 15 15.03 -13.46 36.06
N GLU A 16 15.50 -14.55 35.43
CA GLU A 16 15.26 -14.92 34.03
C GLU A 16 13.83 -15.41 33.68
N ASP A 17 12.89 -15.44 34.62
CA ASP A 17 11.52 -15.91 34.35
C ASP A 17 10.49 -14.78 34.49
N LYS A 18 10.45 -13.87 33.51
CA LYS A 18 9.24 -13.09 33.23
C LYS A 18 8.42 -13.88 32.21
N PRO A 19 7.14 -14.20 32.46
CA PRO A 19 6.31 -14.83 31.46
C PRO A 19 6.26 -13.93 30.23
N LEU A 20 6.55 -14.51 29.07
CA LEU A 20 6.51 -13.83 27.78
C LEU A 20 5.15 -13.16 27.60
N SER A 21 5.14 -11.96 27.00
CA SER A 21 3.88 -11.36 26.59
C SER A 21 3.17 -12.29 25.61
N ILE A 22 1.84 -12.32 25.60
CA ILE A 22 1.05 -12.99 24.55
C ILE A 22 1.53 -12.53 23.15
N ALA A 23 2.02 -11.30 23.04
CA ALA A 23 2.61 -10.75 21.82
C ALA A 23 3.99 -11.37 21.45
N GLU A 24 4.76 -11.83 22.43
CA GLU A 24 6.05 -12.52 22.25
C GLU A 24 5.85 -14.02 21.97
N GLU A 25 4.88 -14.68 22.62
CA GLU A 25 4.51 -16.08 22.33
C GLU A 25 4.04 -16.24 20.88
N ILE A 26 3.18 -15.32 20.39
CA ILE A 26 2.73 -15.28 18.99
C ILE A 26 3.89 -14.97 18.03
N ALA A 27 4.90 -14.22 18.46
CA ALA A 27 6.07 -13.94 17.62
C ALA A 27 6.97 -15.17 17.46
N THR A 28 7.12 -15.97 18.52
CA THR A 28 7.97 -17.19 18.52
C THR A 28 7.36 -18.39 17.79
N GLU A 29 6.03 -18.54 17.76
CA GLU A 29 5.37 -19.64 17.02
C GLU A 29 5.43 -19.46 15.49
N VAL A 30 5.85 -18.29 15.03
CA VAL A 30 5.72 -17.85 13.64
C VAL A 30 7.05 -17.84 12.86
N ASP A 31 8.16 -18.14 13.55
CA ASP A 31 9.53 -18.21 12.99
C ASP A 31 9.93 -19.62 12.51
N ALA A 32 8.98 -20.56 12.38
CA ALA A 32 9.26 -21.97 12.08
C ALA A 32 8.72 -22.48 10.72
N ASP A 33 8.39 -21.62 9.76
CA ASP A 33 7.92 -22.07 8.45
C ASP A 33 8.63 -21.36 7.28
N ASP A 34 9.23 -22.17 6.42
CA ASP A 34 10.07 -21.82 5.26
C ASP A 34 9.18 -21.38 4.08
N MET A 35 8.24 -20.46 4.33
CA MET A 35 7.36 -19.88 3.32
C MET A 35 7.96 -18.58 2.78
N GLU A 36 8.05 -18.43 1.46
CA GLU A 36 8.52 -17.19 0.85
C GLU A 36 7.62 -16.02 1.32
N VAL A 37 8.23 -14.91 1.78
CA VAL A 37 7.53 -13.71 2.28
C VAL A 37 6.45 -13.22 1.31
N ARG A 38 6.64 -13.44 0.01
CA ARG A 38 5.67 -13.13 -1.04
C ARG A 38 4.44 -14.03 -0.99
N GLU A 39 4.62 -15.33 -0.77
CA GLU A 39 3.51 -16.29 -0.56
C GLU A 39 2.78 -16.00 0.74
N ARG A 40 3.52 -15.66 1.80
CA ARG A 40 2.95 -15.24 3.08
C ARG A 40 2.16 -13.93 2.94
N TYR A 41 2.68 -12.94 2.19
CA TYR A 41 1.96 -11.72 1.83
C TYR A 41 0.70 -12.04 1.01
N ASP A 42 0.78 -12.92 0.02
CA ASP A 42 -0.36 -13.30 -0.81
C ASP A 42 -1.43 -14.09 -0.03
N LEU A 43 -1.02 -14.91 0.95
CA LEU A 43 -1.92 -15.65 1.86
C LEU A 43 -2.57 -14.75 2.91
N LEU A 44 -1.80 -13.83 3.52
CA LEU A 44 -2.35 -12.80 4.41
C LEU A 44 -3.35 -11.93 3.65
N LYS A 45 -2.99 -11.51 2.44
CA LYS A 45 -3.89 -10.81 1.51
C LYS A 45 -5.13 -11.62 1.15
N GLN A 46 -5.14 -12.95 1.21
CA GLN A 46 -6.34 -13.76 0.94
C GLN A 46 -7.21 -13.98 2.18
N ASN A 47 -6.61 -14.07 3.37
CA ASN A 47 -7.33 -14.31 4.63
C ASN A 47 -7.81 -13.01 5.31
N ASP A 48 -7.33 -11.85 4.86
CA ASP A 48 -7.55 -10.61 5.57
C ASP A 48 -8.96 -10.05 5.48
N THR A 49 -9.37 -9.52 6.63
CA THR A 49 -10.54 -8.69 6.83
C THR A 49 -10.29 -7.33 6.18
N LYS A 50 -10.23 -7.28 4.84
CA LYS A 50 -9.78 -6.08 4.14
C LYS A 50 -10.74 -4.93 4.39
N ILE A 51 -10.21 -3.89 5.03
CA ILE A 51 -10.88 -2.59 5.17
C ILE A 51 -11.42 -2.12 3.82
N ALA A 52 -10.66 -2.32 2.75
CA ALA A 52 -11.06 -2.00 1.37
C ALA A 52 -12.32 -2.74 0.89
N GLU A 53 -12.57 -3.97 1.34
CA GLU A 53 -13.79 -4.72 0.97
C GLU A 53 -15.01 -4.16 1.72
N LEU A 54 -14.87 -3.87 3.01
CA LEU A 54 -15.91 -3.23 3.80
C LEU A 54 -16.28 -1.84 3.25
N GLN A 55 -15.29 -1.10 2.74
CA GLN A 55 -15.51 0.20 2.11
C GLN A 55 -16.30 0.11 0.80
N LYS A 56 -16.21 -1.01 0.06
CA LYS A 56 -16.98 -1.21 -1.18
C LYS A 56 -18.44 -1.56 -0.94
N LEU A 57 -18.78 -2.07 0.24
CA LEU A 57 -20.15 -2.39 0.61
C LEU A 57 -21.02 -1.13 0.73
N SER A 58 -22.27 -1.25 0.34
CA SER A 58 -23.31 -0.26 0.57
C SER A 58 -23.64 -0.16 2.06
N MET A 59 -24.29 0.94 2.45
CA MET A 59 -24.73 1.13 3.84
C MET A 59 -25.70 0.02 4.28
N ALA A 60 -26.56 -0.46 3.37
CA ALA A 60 -27.49 -1.54 3.65
C ALA A 60 -26.75 -2.86 3.93
N GLU A 61 -25.79 -3.22 3.09
CA GLU A 61 -24.96 -4.42 3.26
C GLU A 61 -24.13 -4.35 4.55
N LEU A 62 -23.58 -3.19 4.88
CA LEU A 62 -22.84 -2.99 6.13
C LEU A 62 -23.73 -3.16 7.36
N ILE A 63 -24.98 -2.70 7.32
CA ILE A 63 -25.94 -2.87 8.42
C ILE A 63 -26.31 -4.35 8.58
N GLU A 64 -26.53 -5.08 7.47
CA GLU A 64 -26.79 -6.51 7.54
C GLU A 64 -25.59 -7.28 8.10
N LEU A 65 -24.38 -6.95 7.63
CA LEU A 65 -23.14 -7.55 8.12
C LEU A 65 -22.96 -7.30 9.62
N ALA A 66 -23.11 -6.06 10.07
CA ALA A 66 -23.03 -5.68 11.48
C ALA A 66 -24.04 -6.45 12.36
N ARG A 67 -25.27 -6.68 11.86
CA ARG A 67 -26.26 -7.50 12.57
C ARG A 67 -25.85 -8.96 12.64
N SER A 68 -25.33 -9.52 11.56
CA SER A 68 -24.88 -10.92 11.51
C SER A 68 -23.73 -11.18 12.48
N GLU A 69 -22.84 -10.20 12.65
CA GLU A 69 -21.69 -10.26 13.56
C GLU A 69 -21.99 -9.76 14.98
N LYS A 70 -23.26 -9.49 15.29
CA LYS A 70 -23.75 -9.05 16.61
C LYS A 70 -23.07 -7.77 17.12
N VAL A 71 -22.71 -6.87 16.20
CA VAL A 71 -22.18 -5.54 16.55
C VAL A 71 -23.27 -4.75 17.28
N ALA A 72 -22.95 -4.23 18.46
CA ALA A 72 -23.89 -3.47 19.28
C ALA A 72 -24.13 -2.06 18.72
N GLU A 73 -25.37 -1.56 18.87
CA GLU A 73 -25.75 -0.16 18.60
C GLU A 73 -25.40 0.36 17.20
N ILE A 74 -26.11 -0.12 16.17
CA ILE A 74 -25.91 0.26 14.75
C ILE A 74 -26.68 1.54 14.35
N ALA A 75 -27.65 1.97 15.17
CA ALA A 75 -28.62 3.00 14.78
C ALA A 75 -27.99 4.41 14.78
N GLY A 76 -27.95 5.04 13.59
CA GLY A 76 -27.52 6.44 13.41
C GLY A 76 -26.03 6.64 13.10
N ASP A 77 -25.25 5.55 13.02
CA ASP A 77 -23.84 5.61 12.65
C ASP A 77 -23.66 6.05 11.20
N LYS A 78 -22.57 6.79 10.94
CA LYS A 78 -22.11 7.01 9.57
C LYS A 78 -21.43 5.74 9.05
N LYS A 79 -21.31 5.60 7.72
CA LYS A 79 -20.67 4.44 7.08
C LYS A 79 -19.31 4.10 7.70
N HIS A 80 -18.49 5.13 7.92
CA HIS A 80 -17.19 5.01 8.56
C HIS A 80 -17.27 4.43 9.99
N ASP A 81 -18.15 4.98 10.82
CA ASP A 81 -18.29 4.54 12.22
C ASP A 81 -18.82 3.10 12.32
N LEU A 82 -19.66 2.69 11.37
CA LEU A 82 -20.15 1.33 11.27
C LEU A 82 -19.05 0.34 10.84
N ILE A 83 -18.25 0.69 9.82
CA ILE A 83 -17.07 -0.09 9.41
C ILE A 83 -16.13 -0.24 10.59
N PHE A 84 -15.89 0.85 11.32
CA PHE A 84 -15.05 0.84 12.51
C PHE A 84 -15.52 -0.13 13.59
N LYS A 85 -16.82 -0.13 13.90
CA LYS A 85 -17.41 -1.04 14.90
C LYS A 85 -17.32 -2.50 14.46
N ILE A 86 -17.60 -2.80 13.19
CA ILE A 86 -17.44 -4.15 12.61
C ILE A 86 -15.99 -4.62 12.78
N LEU A 87 -15.03 -3.79 12.35
CA LEU A 87 -13.61 -4.11 12.46
C LEU A 87 -13.18 -4.33 13.91
N LYS A 88 -13.66 -3.50 14.84
CA LYS A 88 -13.35 -3.62 16.27
C LYS A 88 -13.84 -4.96 16.85
N GLU A 89 -15.04 -5.41 16.48
CA GLU A 89 -15.54 -6.73 16.93
C GLU A 89 -14.79 -7.89 16.26
N ARG A 90 -14.46 -7.79 14.96
CA ARG A 90 -13.64 -8.80 14.27
C ARG A 90 -12.24 -8.95 14.87
N VAL A 91 -11.60 -7.85 15.26
CA VAL A 91 -10.30 -7.86 15.95
C VAL A 91 -10.38 -8.56 17.29
N LYS A 92 -11.44 -8.34 18.08
CA LYS A 92 -11.61 -9.03 19.37
C LYS A 92 -11.68 -10.55 19.22
N LEU A 93 -12.17 -11.03 18.07
CA LEU A 93 -12.32 -12.45 17.78
C LEU A 93 -11.06 -13.07 17.16
N ASN A 94 -10.36 -12.35 16.27
CA ASN A 94 -9.29 -12.89 15.43
C ASN A 94 -7.88 -12.30 15.69
N GLY A 95 -7.74 -11.37 16.65
CA GLY A 95 -6.46 -10.92 17.20
C GLY A 95 -5.77 -9.76 16.48
N LEU A 96 -5.74 -9.72 15.13
CA LEU A 96 -4.99 -8.70 14.37
C LEU A 96 -5.66 -8.34 13.03
N MET A 97 -5.47 -7.09 12.58
CA MET A 97 -5.86 -6.61 11.24
C MET A 97 -4.62 -6.34 10.41
N PHE A 98 -4.77 -6.36 9.09
CA PHE A 98 -3.76 -5.94 8.14
C PHE A 98 -4.20 -4.71 7.36
N GLY A 99 -3.24 -3.86 7.03
CA GLY A 99 -3.46 -2.66 6.23
C GLY A 99 -2.31 -2.46 5.26
N GLU A 100 -2.61 -1.84 4.12
CA GLU A 100 -1.66 -1.44 3.11
C GLU A 100 -1.99 -0.02 2.64
N GLY A 101 -0.97 0.76 2.32
CA GLY A 101 -1.14 2.05 1.66
C GLY A 101 0.18 2.70 1.31
N THR A 102 0.10 3.83 0.61
CA THR A 102 1.28 4.61 0.20
C THR A 102 1.63 5.63 1.26
N LEU A 103 2.87 5.59 1.75
CA LEU A 103 3.34 6.45 2.83
C LEU A 103 3.44 7.91 2.39
N GLU A 104 2.84 8.79 3.18
CA GLU A 104 3.06 10.23 3.19
C GLU A 104 3.56 10.65 4.58
N ILE A 105 4.79 11.16 4.65
CA ILE A 105 5.43 11.71 5.85
C ILE A 105 5.15 13.22 5.89
N LEU A 106 4.59 13.66 7.02
CA LEU A 106 4.29 15.05 7.29
C LEU A 106 5.50 15.78 7.90
N PRO A 107 5.51 17.13 7.91
CA PRO A 107 6.64 17.92 8.41
C PRO A 107 7.08 17.59 9.84
N ASP A 108 6.15 17.13 10.69
CA ASP A 108 6.41 16.73 12.08
C ASP A 108 7.09 15.35 12.21
N GLY A 109 7.36 14.68 11.08
CA GLY A 109 8.13 13.44 11.00
C GLY A 109 7.35 12.15 11.26
N PHE A 110 6.05 12.23 11.55
CA PHE A 110 5.13 11.09 11.48
C PHE A 110 4.48 11.04 10.10
N GLY A 111 3.83 9.92 9.77
CA GLY A 111 3.19 9.76 8.47
C GLY A 111 1.87 9.02 8.50
N PHE A 112 1.24 8.95 7.34
CA PHE A 112 0.02 8.21 7.08
C PHE A 112 0.19 7.33 5.84
N LEU A 113 -0.36 6.11 5.88
CA LEU A 113 -0.53 5.30 4.69
C LEU A 113 -1.85 5.71 4.02
N ARG A 114 -1.73 6.36 2.86
CA ARG A 114 -2.85 6.81 2.04
C ARG A 114 -3.35 5.69 1.15
N SER A 115 -4.67 5.60 1.00
CA SER A 115 -5.29 4.59 0.14
C SER A 115 -5.36 5.05 -1.33
N PRO A 116 -5.01 4.18 -2.30
CA PRO A 116 -5.22 4.46 -3.73
C PRO A 116 -6.71 4.56 -4.08
N ASP A 117 -7.59 3.85 -3.36
CA ASP A 117 -9.05 3.89 -3.58
C ASP A 117 -9.65 5.28 -3.28
N TYR A 118 -8.93 6.12 -2.54
CA TYR A 118 -9.30 7.51 -2.22
C TYR A 118 -8.39 8.52 -2.90
N HIS A 119 -7.75 8.14 -4.03
CA HIS A 119 -6.85 9.00 -4.81
C HIS A 119 -5.72 9.62 -3.96
N TYR A 120 -5.25 8.89 -2.95
CA TYR A 120 -4.21 9.32 -2.01
C TYR A 120 -4.56 10.58 -1.20
N LEU A 121 -5.84 10.95 -1.13
CA LEU A 121 -6.30 12.04 -0.29
C LEU A 121 -6.39 11.62 1.17
N ALA A 122 -6.27 12.61 2.06
CA ALA A 122 -6.39 12.39 3.49
C ALA A 122 -7.79 11.86 3.85
N CYS A 123 -7.80 10.72 4.53
CA CYS A 123 -8.98 9.95 4.86
C CYS A 123 -8.97 9.61 6.37
N PRO A 124 -10.15 9.55 7.04
CA PRO A 124 -10.24 9.06 8.41
C PRO A 124 -9.72 7.62 8.61
N ASP A 125 -9.76 6.80 7.55
CA ASP A 125 -9.29 5.41 7.55
C ASP A 125 -7.77 5.28 7.34
N ASP A 126 -7.03 6.39 7.20
CA ASP A 126 -5.60 6.36 7.00
C ASP A 126 -4.86 5.74 8.19
N ILE A 127 -3.80 5.00 7.88
CA ILE A 127 -3.03 4.28 8.89
C ILE A 127 -1.86 5.16 9.34
N TYR A 128 -1.87 5.54 10.60
CA TYR A 128 -0.79 6.26 11.25
C TYR A 128 0.49 5.43 11.30
N VAL A 129 1.61 6.07 10.95
CA VAL A 129 2.96 5.52 11.03
C VAL A 129 3.81 6.42 11.93
N SER A 130 4.40 5.81 12.95
CA SER A 130 5.20 6.56 13.93
C SER A 130 6.54 7.02 13.35
N PRO A 131 7.10 8.15 13.84
CA PRO A 131 8.44 8.60 13.44
C PRO A 131 9.53 7.55 13.70
N SER A 132 9.36 6.73 14.74
CA SER A 132 10.29 5.65 15.08
C SER A 132 10.30 4.53 14.03
N GLN A 133 9.13 4.15 13.50
CA GLN A 133 9.03 3.16 12.41
C GLN A 133 9.65 3.72 11.13
N ILE A 134 9.33 4.98 10.79
CA ILE A 134 9.89 5.67 9.61
C ILE A 134 11.41 5.67 9.66
N ARG A 135 12.01 6.07 10.80
CA ARG A 135 13.47 6.09 10.96
C ARG A 135 14.07 4.69 10.96
N ARG A 136 13.49 3.74 11.69
CA ARG A 136 14.02 2.38 11.84
C ARG A 136 14.14 1.66 10.50
N PHE A 137 13.13 1.79 9.64
CA PHE A 137 13.12 1.14 8.33
C PHE A 137 13.58 2.07 7.20
N GLY A 138 13.99 3.31 7.48
CA GLY A 138 14.41 4.26 6.43
C GLY A 138 13.32 4.57 5.41
N LEU A 139 12.06 4.62 5.84
CA LEU A 139 10.92 4.84 4.96
C LEU A 139 10.94 6.25 4.37
N ARG A 140 10.42 6.39 3.14
CA ARG A 140 10.29 7.65 2.42
C ARG A 140 8.90 7.81 1.82
N ASN A 141 8.56 9.04 1.45
CA ASN A 141 7.31 9.35 0.76
C ASN A 141 7.18 8.55 -0.54
N GLY A 142 5.99 8.03 -0.80
CA GLY A 142 5.67 7.26 -2.00
C GLY A 142 5.97 5.76 -1.90
N MET A 143 6.52 5.27 -0.78
CA MET A 143 6.69 3.84 -0.57
C MET A 143 5.36 3.18 -0.20
N SER A 144 5.03 2.05 -0.83
CA SER A 144 3.92 1.21 -0.38
C SER A 144 4.36 0.44 0.85
N VAL A 145 3.60 0.52 1.93
CA VAL A 145 3.87 -0.20 3.17
C VAL A 145 2.67 -1.04 3.51
N ALA A 146 2.91 -2.32 3.78
CA ALA A 146 1.90 -3.28 4.17
C ALA A 146 2.29 -3.92 5.50
N GLY A 147 1.31 -4.13 6.37
CA GLY A 147 1.58 -4.75 7.65
C GLY A 147 0.40 -4.80 8.59
N GLN A 148 0.68 -5.28 9.80
CA GLN A 148 -0.32 -5.41 10.86
C GLN A 148 -0.69 -4.04 11.41
N ILE A 149 -1.99 -3.79 11.55
CA ILE A 149 -2.56 -2.57 12.08
C ILE A 149 -3.43 -2.87 13.30
N ARG A 150 -3.61 -1.86 14.15
CA ARG A 150 -4.55 -1.90 15.26
C ARG A 150 -5.56 -0.77 15.17
N PRO A 151 -6.76 -0.94 15.76
CA PRO A 151 -7.67 0.17 15.90
C PRO A 151 -7.09 1.24 16.85
N PRO A 152 -7.53 2.51 16.73
CA PRO A 152 -7.24 3.56 17.67
C PRO A 152 -7.71 3.21 19.08
N LYS A 153 -6.92 3.61 20.07
CA LYS A 153 -7.32 3.65 21.48
C LYS A 153 -8.28 4.82 21.73
N GLU A 154 -8.85 4.92 22.94
CA GLU A 154 -9.82 5.97 23.30
C GLU A 154 -9.34 7.41 23.05
N SER A 155 -8.03 7.65 23.08
CA SER A 155 -7.40 8.95 22.82
C SER A 155 -6.95 9.17 21.38
N GLU A 156 -7.05 8.15 20.52
CA GLU A 156 -6.54 8.16 19.15
C GLU A 156 -7.70 8.22 18.15
N ARG A 157 -7.42 8.72 16.93
CA ARG A 157 -8.42 8.88 15.87
C ARG A 157 -8.23 7.96 14.67
N TYR A 158 -7.02 7.45 14.48
CA TYR A 158 -6.61 6.72 13.28
C TYR A 158 -6.19 5.30 13.63
N PHE A 159 -6.29 4.39 12.66
CA PHE A 159 -5.59 3.11 12.75
C PHE A 159 -4.09 3.36 12.89
N ALA A 160 -3.39 2.49 13.61
CA ALA A 160 -1.95 2.63 13.79
C ALA A 160 -1.24 1.36 13.32
N LEU A 161 -0.13 1.54 12.59
CA LEU A 161 0.72 0.45 12.16
C LEU A 161 1.44 -0.16 13.37
N LEU A 162 1.26 -1.46 13.59
CA LEU A 162 1.95 -2.23 14.62
C LEU A 162 3.29 -2.76 14.10
N ARG A 163 3.23 -3.53 13.01
CA ARG A 163 4.37 -4.23 12.43
C ARG A 163 4.35 -4.09 10.92
N ILE A 164 5.50 -3.76 10.34
CA ILE A 164 5.69 -3.74 8.88
C ILE A 164 6.02 -5.16 8.45
N GLU A 165 5.27 -5.68 7.48
CA GLU A 165 5.46 -7.01 6.91
C GLU A 165 6.10 -6.93 5.52
N ALA A 166 5.76 -5.90 4.74
CA ALA A 166 6.32 -5.68 3.42
C ALA A 166 6.46 -4.19 3.08
N ILE A 167 7.47 -3.88 2.27
CA ILE A 167 7.71 -2.55 1.73
C ILE A 167 7.86 -2.70 0.20
N ASN A 168 7.02 -2.00 -0.57
CA ASN A 168 6.93 -2.11 -2.03
C ASN A 168 6.72 -3.56 -2.52
N GLY A 169 6.10 -4.42 -1.70
CA GLY A 169 5.87 -5.84 -1.99
C GLY A 169 7.07 -6.76 -1.70
N ASP A 170 8.16 -6.24 -1.16
CA ASP A 170 9.35 -6.99 -0.76
C ASP A 170 9.54 -7.02 0.77
N ASP A 171 10.40 -7.92 1.24
CA ASP A 171 10.82 -8.00 2.63
C ASP A 171 11.48 -6.68 3.08
N PRO A 172 11.07 -6.10 4.23
CA PRO A 172 11.65 -4.86 4.76
C PRO A 172 13.17 -4.87 4.89
N ALA A 173 13.80 -6.03 5.12
CA ALA A 173 15.25 -6.16 5.23
C ALA A 173 15.98 -5.84 3.91
N ARG A 174 15.33 -6.10 2.76
CA ARG A 174 15.91 -5.86 1.43
C ARG A 174 16.05 -4.38 1.10
N LEU A 175 15.28 -3.52 1.75
CA LEU A 175 15.29 -2.08 1.48
C LEU A 175 16.69 -1.45 1.60
N SER A 176 17.50 -1.94 2.55
CA SER A 176 18.88 -1.47 2.77
C SER A 176 19.82 -1.73 1.59
N SER A 177 19.50 -2.71 0.73
CA SER A 177 20.31 -3.08 -0.44
C SER A 177 19.92 -2.31 -1.70
N ASN A 178 18.82 -1.58 -1.69
CA ASN A 178 18.32 -0.85 -2.85
C ASN A 178 19.06 0.48 -3.01
N VAL A 179 19.37 0.82 -4.26
CA VAL A 179 19.87 2.15 -4.64
C VAL A 179 18.67 3.09 -4.75
N PHE A 180 18.76 4.29 -4.17
CA PHE A 180 17.70 5.27 -4.29
C PHE A 180 17.60 5.80 -5.71
N PHE A 181 16.39 6.20 -6.12
CA PHE A 181 16.11 6.67 -7.47
C PHE A 181 17.03 7.84 -7.89
N ASP A 182 17.29 8.78 -6.98
CA ASP A 182 18.14 9.95 -7.23
C ASP A 182 19.62 9.59 -7.48
N ASP A 183 20.06 8.41 -7.03
CA ASP A 183 21.43 7.92 -7.18
C ASP A 183 21.59 7.03 -8.44
N LEU A 184 20.50 6.72 -9.15
CA LEU A 184 20.55 5.95 -10.37
C LEU A 184 21.20 6.75 -11.50
N THR A 185 22.01 6.08 -12.33
CA THR A 185 22.59 6.72 -13.52
C THR A 185 21.53 6.86 -14.60
N PRO A 186 21.20 8.08 -15.06
CA PRO A 186 20.22 8.27 -16.11
C PRO A 186 20.79 7.81 -17.46
N LEU A 187 20.03 6.98 -18.17
CA LEU A 187 20.36 6.50 -19.50
C LEU A 187 19.25 6.84 -20.50
N HIS A 188 19.61 6.90 -21.78
CA HIS A 188 18.62 6.97 -22.84
C HIS A 188 17.85 5.64 -22.93
N PRO A 189 16.57 5.66 -23.35
CA PRO A 189 15.81 4.44 -23.58
C PRO A 189 16.52 3.54 -24.60
N ASP A 190 16.83 2.31 -24.18
CA ASP A 190 17.44 1.26 -25.01
C ASP A 190 16.44 0.16 -25.37
N ARG A 191 15.36 0.05 -24.60
CA ARG A 191 14.27 -0.90 -24.80
C ARG A 191 13.01 -0.19 -25.28
N ARG A 192 12.58 -0.53 -26.49
CA ARG A 192 11.35 -0.03 -27.11
C ARG A 192 10.09 -0.61 -26.46
N ILE A 193 9.06 0.22 -26.35
CA ILE A 193 7.66 -0.14 -26.06
C ILE A 193 6.92 -0.21 -27.41
N GLN A 194 6.48 -1.40 -27.79
CA GLN A 194 5.63 -1.62 -28.96
C GLN A 194 4.17 -1.38 -28.58
N LEU A 195 3.48 -0.52 -29.34
CA LEU A 195 2.09 -0.13 -29.11
C LEU A 195 1.12 -0.76 -30.13
N GLU A 196 1.62 -1.31 -31.22
CA GLU A 196 0.84 -2.13 -32.15
C GLU A 196 0.26 -3.36 -31.42
N THR A 197 -1.04 -3.58 -31.57
CA THR A 197 -1.76 -4.73 -30.99
C THR A 197 -2.56 -5.46 -32.06
N THR A 198 -3.53 -4.79 -32.68
CA THR A 198 -4.36 -5.34 -33.75
C THR A 198 -4.25 -4.50 -35.03
N SER A 199 -4.62 -5.07 -36.18
CA SER A 199 -4.59 -4.37 -37.47
C SER A 199 -5.48 -3.13 -37.51
N GLU A 200 -6.56 -3.13 -36.73
CA GLU A 200 -7.56 -2.06 -36.65
C GLU A 200 -7.08 -0.85 -35.85
N GLU A 201 -6.11 -1.04 -34.94
CA GLU A 201 -5.57 0.04 -34.11
C GLU A 201 -4.51 0.86 -34.85
N LEU A 202 -4.96 1.61 -35.85
CA LEU A 202 -4.08 2.43 -36.70
C LEU A 202 -3.32 3.50 -35.91
N SER A 203 -3.93 4.07 -34.86
CA SER A 203 -3.32 5.16 -34.08
C SER A 203 -2.00 4.73 -33.42
N THR A 204 -1.97 3.58 -32.78
CA THR A 204 -0.76 3.09 -32.10
C THR A 204 0.30 2.63 -33.09
N ARG A 205 -0.10 2.04 -34.21
CA ARG A 205 0.80 1.69 -35.32
C ARG A 205 1.49 2.92 -35.92
N ILE A 206 0.75 4.01 -36.11
CA ILE A 206 1.32 5.28 -36.58
C ILE A 206 2.32 5.83 -35.55
N VAL A 207 2.01 5.79 -34.26
CA VAL A 207 2.97 6.19 -33.20
C VAL A 207 4.23 5.34 -33.28
N ASP A 208 4.10 4.02 -33.40
CA ASP A 208 5.22 3.11 -33.53
C ASP A 208 6.14 3.40 -34.74
N LEU A 209 5.57 3.87 -35.85
CA LEU A 209 6.34 4.18 -37.05
C LEU A 209 7.00 5.56 -37.01
N ILE A 210 6.30 6.56 -36.48
CA ILE A 210 6.71 7.97 -36.57
C ILE A 210 7.44 8.44 -35.31
N VAL A 211 6.99 8.00 -34.14
CA VAL A 211 7.48 8.45 -32.83
C VAL A 211 7.60 7.25 -31.87
N PRO A 212 8.59 6.36 -32.08
CA PRO A 212 8.77 5.19 -31.22
C PRO A 212 9.03 5.61 -29.77
N ILE A 213 8.43 4.88 -28.82
CA ILE A 213 8.52 5.14 -27.38
C ILE A 213 9.34 4.01 -26.74
N GLY A 214 10.16 4.33 -25.74
CA GLY A 214 10.93 3.35 -24.97
C GLY A 214 10.71 3.45 -23.47
N PHE A 215 11.20 2.46 -22.72
CA PHE A 215 11.22 2.50 -21.25
C PHE A 215 12.17 3.63 -20.80
N GLY A 216 11.64 4.55 -19.99
CA GLY A 216 12.35 5.78 -19.61
C GLY A 216 12.11 6.97 -20.56
N GLN A 217 11.25 6.83 -21.57
CA GLN A 217 10.93 7.92 -22.50
C GLN A 217 10.20 9.06 -21.78
N ARG A 218 10.63 10.29 -22.08
CA ARG A 218 9.91 11.52 -21.74
C ARG A 218 9.26 12.05 -23.01
N GLY A 219 7.94 12.10 -23.03
CA GLY A 219 7.15 12.50 -24.20
C GLY A 219 6.15 13.59 -23.88
N LEU A 220 5.76 14.36 -24.90
CA LEU A 220 4.70 15.36 -24.82
C LEU A 220 3.75 15.15 -26.01
N ILE A 221 2.47 14.97 -25.73
CA ILE A 221 1.42 14.95 -26.75
C ILE A 221 0.85 16.37 -26.84
N VAL A 222 1.22 17.08 -27.90
CA VAL A 222 0.66 18.42 -28.19
C VAL A 222 -0.61 18.24 -29.01
N SER A 223 -1.74 18.68 -28.47
CA SER A 223 -3.04 18.53 -29.14
C SER A 223 -3.93 19.74 -28.86
N PRO A 224 -4.62 20.30 -29.88
CA PRO A 224 -5.67 21.28 -29.63
C PRO A 224 -6.88 20.62 -28.94
N PRO A 225 -7.78 21.42 -28.34
CA PRO A 225 -9.02 20.91 -27.74
C PRO A 225 -9.80 20.04 -28.73
N ARG A 226 -10.37 18.94 -28.25
CA ARG A 226 -11.20 17.99 -29.03
C ARG A 226 -10.47 17.26 -30.17
N ALA A 227 -9.14 17.20 -30.17
CA ALA A 227 -8.36 16.47 -31.16
C ALA A 227 -8.12 14.98 -30.84
N GLY A 228 -8.82 14.42 -29.86
CA GLY A 228 -8.71 13.00 -29.51
C GLY A 228 -7.53 12.63 -28.60
N LYS A 229 -6.94 13.59 -27.85
CA LYS A 229 -5.88 13.34 -26.85
C LYS A 229 -6.23 12.18 -25.92
N THR A 230 -7.40 12.23 -25.32
CA THR A 230 -7.87 11.26 -24.34
C THR A 230 -7.98 9.85 -24.95
N ILE A 231 -8.55 9.76 -26.16
CA ILE A 231 -8.67 8.49 -26.89
C ILE A 231 -7.30 7.90 -27.23
N LEU A 232 -6.35 8.74 -27.69
CA LEU A 232 -5.00 8.28 -27.98
C LEU A 232 -4.31 7.76 -26.71
N MET A 233 -4.41 8.49 -25.60
CA MET A 233 -3.85 8.06 -24.31
C MET A 233 -4.45 6.73 -23.83
N GLN A 234 -5.78 6.56 -23.93
CA GLN A 234 -6.45 5.30 -23.59
C GLN A 234 -5.93 4.13 -24.44
N LYS A 235 -5.79 4.33 -25.76
CA LYS A 235 -5.28 3.31 -26.68
C LYS A 235 -3.84 2.93 -26.37
N MET A 236 -2.98 3.92 -26.08
CA MET A 236 -1.60 3.69 -25.69
C MET A 236 -1.52 2.90 -24.38
N ALA A 237 -2.31 3.26 -23.36
CA ALA A 237 -2.35 2.55 -22.08
C ALA A 237 -2.79 1.08 -22.27
N LYS A 238 -3.87 0.86 -23.02
CA LYS A 238 -4.35 -0.50 -23.37
C LYS A 238 -3.29 -1.31 -24.11
N ALA A 239 -2.57 -0.70 -25.05
CA ALA A 239 -1.51 -1.36 -25.78
C ALA A 239 -0.34 -1.76 -24.88
N VAL A 240 0.07 -0.90 -23.95
CA VAL A 240 1.10 -1.23 -22.96
C VAL A 240 0.65 -2.39 -22.08
N LEU A 241 -0.59 -2.37 -21.57
CA LEU A 241 -1.13 -3.46 -20.74
C LEU A 241 -1.21 -4.80 -21.49
N ALA A 242 -1.53 -4.76 -22.79
CA ALA A 242 -1.60 -5.95 -23.62
C ALA A 242 -0.21 -6.53 -23.94
N ASN A 243 0.74 -5.68 -24.35
CA ASN A 243 2.05 -6.10 -24.83
C ASN A 243 3.08 -6.29 -23.69
N TYR A 244 2.87 -5.61 -22.56
CA TYR A 244 3.74 -5.66 -21.38
C TYR A 244 2.91 -5.86 -20.10
N PRO A 245 2.35 -7.05 -19.85
CA PRO A 245 1.51 -7.33 -18.66
C PRO A 245 2.23 -7.10 -17.32
N GLU A 246 3.56 -7.11 -17.34
CA GLU A 246 4.40 -6.85 -16.18
C GLU A 246 4.63 -5.36 -15.89
N ALA A 247 4.31 -4.47 -16.85
CA ALA A 247 4.46 -3.04 -16.66
C ALA A 247 3.34 -2.49 -15.76
N PHE A 248 3.68 -1.51 -14.92
CA PHE A 248 2.70 -0.69 -14.21
C PHE A 248 2.29 0.48 -15.09
N VAL A 249 0.99 0.74 -15.20
CA VAL A 249 0.43 1.83 -16.01
C VAL A 249 -0.39 2.76 -15.13
N PHE A 250 0.20 3.90 -14.78
CA PHE A 250 -0.49 4.92 -13.97
C PHE A 250 -1.12 5.99 -14.87
N MET A 251 -2.43 6.22 -14.69
CA MET A 251 -3.16 7.29 -15.38
C MET A 251 -3.48 8.42 -14.40
N LEU A 252 -2.60 9.43 -14.33
CA LEU A 252 -2.79 10.60 -13.47
C LEU A 252 -3.62 11.68 -14.19
N LEU A 253 -4.82 11.94 -13.68
CA LEU A 253 -5.74 12.96 -14.19
C LEU A 253 -5.74 14.16 -13.23
N ILE A 254 -5.44 15.35 -13.76
CA ILE A 254 -5.34 16.58 -12.98
C ILE A 254 -6.31 17.60 -13.54
N ASP A 255 -7.13 18.19 -12.67
CA ASP A 255 -8.11 19.23 -13.03
C ASP A 255 -9.04 18.81 -14.19
N GLU A 256 -9.34 17.52 -14.27
CA GLU A 256 -10.13 16.94 -15.34
C GLU A 256 -11.58 16.73 -14.91
N ARG A 257 -12.49 16.71 -15.88
CA ARG A 257 -13.92 16.62 -15.59
C ARG A 257 -14.32 15.23 -15.06
N PRO A 258 -15.28 15.14 -14.12
CA PRO A 258 -15.69 13.85 -13.53
C PRO A 258 -16.12 12.80 -14.57
N GLU A 259 -16.78 13.22 -15.66
CA GLU A 259 -17.19 12.32 -16.74
C GLU A 259 -16.01 11.73 -17.50
N GLU A 260 -14.92 12.49 -17.67
CA GLU A 260 -13.71 12.04 -18.34
C GLU A 260 -12.88 11.09 -17.46
N VAL A 261 -12.87 11.34 -16.14
CA VAL A 261 -12.30 10.43 -15.14
C VAL A 261 -13.01 9.08 -15.18
N THR A 262 -14.34 9.11 -15.12
CA THR A 262 -15.17 7.89 -15.14
C THR A 262 -14.99 7.11 -16.46
N ASP A 263 -14.87 7.80 -17.59
CA ASP A 263 -14.60 7.13 -18.87
C ASP A 263 -13.22 6.46 -18.88
N MET A 264 -12.18 7.15 -18.39
CA MET A 264 -10.83 6.59 -18.31
C MET A 264 -10.79 5.32 -17.45
N GLU A 265 -11.39 5.33 -16.27
CA GLU A 265 -11.46 4.16 -15.36
C GLU A 265 -12.19 2.96 -15.98
N ARG A 266 -13.25 3.21 -16.76
CA ARG A 266 -13.99 2.15 -17.44
C ARG A 266 -13.22 1.57 -18.63
N GLN A 267 -12.48 2.42 -19.34
CA GLN A 267 -11.78 2.01 -20.55
C GLN A 267 -10.46 1.31 -20.23
N VAL A 268 -9.67 1.83 -19.29
CA VAL A 268 -8.32 1.34 -18.99
C VAL A 268 -8.39 0.43 -17.77
N GLN A 269 -8.63 -0.85 -18.01
CA GLN A 269 -8.66 -1.88 -16.97
C GLN A 269 -7.46 -2.81 -17.11
N GLY A 270 -6.83 -3.16 -16.00
CA GLY A 270 -5.72 -4.11 -15.97
C GLY A 270 -5.32 -4.46 -14.55
N ARG A 271 -4.58 -5.57 -14.39
CA ARG A 271 -4.10 -6.03 -13.08
C ARG A 271 -3.14 -5.05 -12.41
N ARG A 272 -2.45 -4.21 -13.19
CA ARG A 272 -1.40 -3.26 -12.77
C ARG A 272 -1.68 -1.83 -13.26
N VAL A 273 -2.96 -1.45 -13.27
CA VAL A 273 -3.43 -0.08 -13.52
C VAL A 273 -3.69 0.60 -12.18
#